data_AF-A0A3C1A0B9-F1
#
_entry.id   AF-A0A3C1A0B9-F1
#
_cell.length_a   1.000
_cell.length_b   1.000
_cell.length_c   1.000
_cell.angle_alpha   90.00
_cell.angle_beta   90.00
_cell.angle_gamma   90.00
#
_symmetry.space_group_name_H-M   'P 1'
#
loop_
_entity.id
_entity.type
_entity.pdbx_description
1 polymer ?
#
loop_
_entity_poly.entity_id
_entity_poly.type
_entity_poly.pdbx_seq_one_letter_code
_entity_poly.pdbx_strand_id
1 'polypeptide(L)'
;MIFGVDPYLILPLISLCFVLIFGGLSLLRHEGLSTQFALEVLILTGLALLLSWGRRVIINPIFFLIFVYLVSMRARLLVDVANPLSTRGKHQIAEPILRLALRLRPDAVTRLIVLINYGVTYLRQGRFKEAIKVLEEVLSAKPLGTLGPKHEAACRYNLGLAYLQAGEERKAVGEFNEVIDLMPDSLYAVGARTALRKRKEAKIPAGPSQKENG
;
A
#
# COMPACT_ATOMS: atom_id res chain seq x y z
N MET A 1 36.95 9.98 -16.30
CA MET A 1 36.88 8.52 -16.17
C MET A 1 37.06 8.18 -14.70
N ILE A 2 35.96 7.97 -13.97
CA ILE A 2 36.03 7.59 -12.56
C ILE A 2 35.64 6.11 -12.55
N PHE A 3 36.60 5.24 -12.21
CA PHE A 3 36.58 3.77 -12.29
C PHE A 3 36.74 3.19 -13.71
N GLY A 4 37.77 2.37 -13.93
CA GLY A 4 38.09 1.69 -15.20
C GLY A 4 37.10 0.57 -15.58
N VAL A 5 35.82 0.76 -15.27
CA VAL A 5 34.73 -0.13 -15.66
C VAL A 5 34.19 0.37 -17.00
N ASP A 6 33.96 -0.55 -17.93
CA ASP A 6 33.34 -0.21 -19.21
C ASP A 6 32.00 0.51 -18.97
N PRO A 7 31.79 1.74 -19.50
CA PRO A 7 30.54 2.49 -19.35
C PRO A 7 29.28 1.68 -19.68
N TYR A 8 29.38 0.69 -20.58
CA TYR A 8 28.27 -0.19 -20.95
C TYR A 8 27.94 -1.24 -19.88
N LEU A 9 28.86 -1.58 -18.98
CA LEU A 9 28.62 -2.52 -17.88
C LEU A 9 27.99 -1.87 -16.65
N ILE A 10 28.04 -0.53 -16.54
CA ILE A 10 27.52 0.19 -15.37
C ILE A 10 25.99 0.07 -15.31
N LEU A 11 25.28 0.27 -16.44
CA LEU A 11 23.82 0.21 -16.51
C LEU A 11 23.22 -1.14 -16.05
N PRO A 12 23.67 -2.30 -16.55
CA PRO A 12 23.16 -3.59 -16.08
C PRO A 12 23.52 -3.86 -14.63
N LEU A 13 24.70 -3.43 -14.17
CA LEU A 13 25.12 -3.60 -12.77
C LEU A 13 24.20 -2.81 -11.82
N ILE A 14 23.93 -1.53 -12.10
CA ILE A 14 23.03 -0.73 -11.26
C ILE A 14 21.59 -1.26 -11.30
N SER A 15 21.15 -1.81 -12.43
CA SER A 15 19.81 -2.39 -12.58
C SER A 15 19.68 -3.68 -11.78
N LEU A 16 20.73 -4.52 -11.79
CA LEU A 16 20.81 -5.70 -10.95
C LEU A 16 20.77 -5.31 -9.47
N CYS A 17 21.59 -4.35 -9.03
CA CYS A 17 21.54 -3.84 -7.67
C CYS A 17 20.15 -3.30 -7.30
N PHE A 18 19.50 -2.55 -8.20
CA PHE A 18 18.15 -2.04 -7.99
C PHE A 18 17.13 -3.17 -7.80
N VAL A 19 17.14 -4.20 -8.65
CA VAL A 19 16.27 -5.37 -8.51
C VAL A 19 16.55 -6.13 -7.22
N LEU A 20 17.83 -6.32 -6.85
CA LEU A 20 18.18 -7.03 -5.62
C LEU A 20 17.74 -6.27 -4.37
N ILE A 21 17.92 -4.95 -4.32
CA ILE A 21 17.49 -4.12 -3.19
C ILE A 21 15.98 -4.14 -3.05
N PHE A 22 15.24 -3.81 -4.12
CA PHE A 22 13.78 -3.74 -4.05
C PHE A 22 13.12 -5.11 -3.97
N GLY A 23 13.70 -6.12 -4.61
CA GLY A 23 13.27 -7.50 -4.50
C GLY A 23 13.50 -8.07 -3.10
N GLY A 24 14.66 -7.79 -2.50
CA GLY A 24 14.96 -8.13 -1.11
C GLY A 24 13.97 -7.47 -0.14
N LEU A 25 13.69 -6.16 -0.31
CA LEU A 25 12.66 -5.46 0.47
C LEU A 25 11.25 -6.03 0.27
N SER A 26 10.95 -6.56 -0.92
CA SER A 26 9.67 -7.24 -1.19
C SER A 26 9.57 -8.56 -0.42
N LEU A 27 10.66 -9.34 -0.40
CA LEU A 27 10.73 -10.59 0.36
C LEU A 27 10.65 -10.35 1.87
N LEU A 28 11.33 -9.32 2.39
CA LEU A 28 11.23 -8.91 3.79
C LEU A 28 9.80 -8.50 4.19
N ARG A 29 9.00 -8.04 3.23
CA ARG A 29 7.57 -7.72 3.45
C ARG A 29 6.64 -8.91 3.21
N HIS A 30 7.17 -10.08 2.87
CA HIS A 30 6.40 -11.25 2.44
C HIS A 30 5.51 -10.99 1.21
N GLU A 31 5.92 -10.08 0.32
CA GLU A 31 5.16 -9.66 -0.86
C GLU A 31 5.57 -10.39 -2.16
N GLY A 32 6.57 -11.27 -2.10
CA GLY A 32 7.13 -11.94 -3.28
C GLY A 32 7.79 -10.97 -4.28
N LEU A 33 8.53 -11.48 -5.26
CA LEU A 33 9.08 -10.64 -6.33
C LEU A 33 8.02 -10.44 -7.43
N SER A 34 7.65 -9.20 -7.71
CA SER A 34 6.77 -8.90 -8.84
C SER A 34 7.49 -9.22 -10.16
N THR A 35 6.91 -10.13 -10.95
CA THR A 35 7.42 -10.48 -12.29
C THR A 35 7.32 -9.29 -13.24
N GLN A 36 6.25 -8.51 -13.14
CA GLN A 36 6.08 -7.28 -13.91
C GLN A 36 7.22 -6.29 -13.61
N PHE A 37 7.55 -6.08 -12.34
CA PHE A 37 8.65 -5.20 -11.94
C PHE A 37 9.98 -5.67 -12.54
N ALA A 38 10.30 -6.96 -12.39
CA ALA A 38 11.55 -7.51 -12.92
C ALA A 38 11.64 -7.37 -14.45
N LEU A 39 10.56 -7.64 -15.17
CA LEU A 39 10.48 -7.50 -16.63
C LEU A 39 10.59 -6.04 -17.08
N GLU A 40 9.91 -5.11 -16.40
CA GLU A 40 10.00 -3.67 -16.71
C GLU A 40 11.47 -3.20 -16.59
N VAL A 41 12.15 -3.55 -15.49
CA VAL A 41 13.58 -3.19 -15.31
C VAL A 41 14.46 -3.84 -16.39
N LEU A 42 14.26 -5.13 -16.67
CA LEU A 42 15.03 -5.86 -17.69
C LEU A 42 14.89 -5.21 -19.08
N ILE A 43 13.65 -4.94 -19.51
CA ILE A 43 13.34 -4.35 -20.81
C ILE A 43 13.95 -2.94 -20.91
N LEU A 44 13.77 -2.10 -19.89
CA LEU A 44 14.32 -0.74 -19.88
C LEU A 44 15.85 -0.73 -19.93
N THR A 45 16.49 -1.67 -19.21
CA THR A 45 17.94 -1.83 -19.22
C THR A 45 18.43 -2.27 -20.61
N GLY A 46 17.77 -3.26 -21.22
CA GLY A 46 18.09 -3.71 -22.57
C GLY A 46 17.94 -2.61 -23.62
N LEU A 47 16.85 -1.84 -23.57
CA LEU A 47 16.63 -0.70 -24.47
C LEU A 47 17.67 0.40 -24.29
N ALA A 48 18.05 0.71 -23.04
CA ALA A 48 19.09 1.69 -22.76
C ALA A 48 20.46 1.23 -23.27
N LEU A 49 20.79 -0.05 -23.15
CA LEU A 49 22.01 -0.64 -23.70
C LEU A 49 22.05 -0.57 -25.23
N LEU A 50 20.95 -0.95 -25.89
CA LEU A 50 20.83 -0.87 -27.35
C LEU A 50 20.98 0.57 -27.85
N LEU A 51 20.36 1.53 -27.17
CA LEU A 51 20.47 2.94 -27.50
C LEU A 51 21.90 3.48 -27.29
N SER A 52 22.50 3.12 -26.16
CA SER A 52 23.86 3.51 -25.79
C SER A 52 24.87 3.00 -26.82
N TRP A 53 24.78 1.71 -27.19
CA TRP A 53 25.66 1.09 -28.18
C TRP A 53 25.41 1.64 -29.59
N GLY A 54 24.16 1.68 -30.04
CA GLY A 54 23.79 2.04 -31.41
C GLY A 54 24.05 3.51 -31.75
N ARG A 55 23.88 4.43 -30.78
CA ARG A 55 24.10 5.88 -31.00
C ARG A 55 25.41 6.39 -30.41
N ARG A 56 26.21 5.53 -29.77
CA ARG A 56 27.42 5.91 -29.00
C ARG A 56 27.15 7.01 -27.97
N VAL A 57 25.97 7.00 -27.36
CA VAL A 57 25.54 7.99 -26.36
C VAL A 57 25.76 7.42 -24.97
N ILE A 58 26.54 8.11 -24.14
CA ILE A 58 26.74 7.71 -22.75
C ILE A 58 25.52 8.14 -21.93
N ILE A 59 24.69 7.18 -21.53
CA ILE A 59 23.55 7.42 -20.64
C ILE A 59 24.08 7.58 -19.22
N ASN A 60 23.71 8.67 -18.55
CA ASN A 60 24.06 8.89 -17.16
C ASN A 60 23.33 7.85 -16.26
N PRO A 61 24.07 7.07 -15.45
CA PRO A 61 23.48 6.02 -14.61
C PRO A 61 22.43 6.52 -13.62
N ILE A 62 22.58 7.74 -13.10
CA ILE A 62 21.66 8.33 -12.11
C ILE A 62 20.34 8.68 -12.79
N PHE A 63 20.37 9.35 -13.94
CA PHE A 63 19.14 9.68 -14.68
C PHE A 63 18.42 8.41 -15.16
N PHE A 64 19.17 7.39 -15.57
CA PHE A 64 18.61 6.10 -15.91
C PHE A 64 17.92 5.43 -14.71
N LEU A 65 18.56 5.43 -13.53
CA LEU A 65 17.97 4.88 -12.31
C LEU A 65 16.68 5.61 -11.91
N ILE A 66 16.69 6.95 -11.95
CA ILE A 66 15.49 7.76 -11.67
C ILE A 66 14.38 7.40 -12.66
N PHE A 67 14.70 7.28 -13.94
CA PHE A 67 13.74 6.92 -14.97
C PHE A 67 13.14 5.52 -14.73
N VAL A 68 13.97 4.51 -14.50
CA VAL A 68 13.52 3.15 -14.16
C VAL A 68 12.67 3.14 -12.89
N TYR A 69 13.07 3.88 -11.86
CA TYR A 69 12.31 4.01 -10.63
C TYR A 69 10.93 4.62 -10.88
N LEU A 70 10.84 5.75 -11.60
CA LEU A 70 9.57 6.40 -11.92
C LEU A 70 8.63 5.49 -12.71
N VAL A 71 9.15 4.75 -13.70
CA VAL A 71 8.33 3.82 -14.50
C VAL A 71 7.85 2.66 -13.62
N SER A 72 8.77 1.99 -12.93
CA SER A 72 8.50 0.78 -12.14
C SER A 72 7.64 1.02 -10.91
N MET A 73 7.76 2.20 -10.28
CA MET A 73 7.03 2.58 -9.07
C MET A 73 5.88 3.57 -9.33
N ARG A 74 5.52 3.83 -10.58
CA ARG A 74 4.52 4.83 -10.99
C ARG A 74 3.25 4.82 -10.16
N ALA A 75 2.66 3.65 -9.94
CA ALA A 75 1.41 3.52 -9.19
C ALA A 75 1.61 3.69 -7.68
N ARG A 76 2.74 3.22 -7.14
CA ARG A 76 3.09 3.39 -5.72
C ARG A 76 3.34 4.87 -5.38
N LEU A 77 4.03 5.59 -6.26
CA LEU A 77 4.22 7.04 -6.13
C LEU A 77 2.89 7.80 -6.11
N LEU A 78 1.93 7.42 -6.96
CA LEU A 78 0.59 8.02 -6.93
C LEU A 78 -0.16 7.72 -5.63
N VAL A 79 0.00 6.52 -5.06
CA VAL A 79 -0.54 6.19 -3.73
C VAL A 79 0.08 7.06 -2.64
N ASP A 80 1.40 7.24 -2.68
CA ASP A 80 2.13 8.06 -1.70
C ASP A 80 1.69 9.53 -1.75
N VAL A 81 1.29 10.03 -2.91
CA VAL A 81 0.68 11.36 -3.08
C VAL A 81 -0.79 11.38 -2.60
N ALA A 82 -1.58 10.36 -2.92
CA ALA A 82 -3.01 10.32 -2.60
C ALA A 82 -3.28 10.17 -1.09
N ASN A 83 -2.47 9.39 -0.38
CA ASN A 83 -2.67 9.09 1.04
C ASN A 83 -2.72 10.35 1.93
N PRO A 84 -1.74 11.29 1.89
CA PRO A 84 -1.80 12.52 2.68
C PRO A 84 -2.89 13.50 2.21
N LEU A 85 -3.30 13.44 0.94
CA LEU A 85 -4.45 14.24 0.47
C LEU A 85 -5.76 13.71 1.08
N SER A 86 -5.90 12.39 1.14
CA SER A 86 -7.02 11.74 1.80
C SER A 86 -7.05 12.04 3.31
N THR A 87 -5.91 12.11 4.00
CA THR A 87 -5.89 12.41 5.45
C THR A 87 -6.33 13.85 5.74
N ARG A 88 -6.06 14.78 4.82
CA ARG A 88 -6.43 16.20 4.91
C ARG A 88 -7.85 16.50 4.44
N GLY A 89 -8.68 15.49 4.18
CA GLY A 89 -10.04 15.68 3.71
C GLY A 89 -10.17 16.05 2.22
N LYS A 90 -9.06 16.12 1.46
CA LYS A 90 -9.05 16.47 0.03
C LYS A 90 -9.41 15.27 -0.84
N HIS A 91 -10.54 14.64 -0.54
CA HIS A 91 -10.98 13.39 -1.14
C HIS A 91 -11.25 13.51 -2.64
N GLN A 92 -11.75 14.67 -3.08
CA GLN A 92 -12.01 14.99 -4.49
C GLN A 92 -10.74 14.95 -5.35
N ILE A 93 -9.56 15.12 -4.74
CA ILE A 93 -8.26 15.05 -5.42
C ILE A 93 -7.63 13.67 -5.26
N ALA A 94 -7.74 13.06 -4.08
CA ALA A 94 -7.16 11.75 -3.80
C ALA A 94 -7.76 10.64 -4.67
N GLU A 95 -9.08 10.64 -4.88
CA GLU A 95 -9.76 9.57 -5.63
C GLU A 95 -9.36 9.52 -7.12
N PRO A 96 -9.29 10.65 -7.87
CA PRO A 96 -8.75 10.65 -9.23
C PRO A 96 -7.30 10.15 -9.33
N ILE A 97 -6.46 10.47 -8.35
CA ILE A 97 -5.05 10.03 -8.33
C ILE A 97 -4.97 8.51 -8.16
N LEU A 98 -5.74 7.93 -7.23
CA LEU A 98 -5.81 6.49 -7.07
C LEU A 98 -6.41 5.82 -8.32
N ARG A 99 -7.34 6.48 -9.02
CA ARG A 99 -7.91 5.98 -10.28
C ARG A 99 -6.85 5.88 -11.36
N LEU A 100 -6.03 6.92 -11.46
CA LEU A 100 -4.89 6.95 -12.37
C LEU A 100 -3.91 5.81 -12.02
N ALA A 101 -3.62 5.60 -10.74
CA ALA A 101 -2.74 4.52 -10.29
C ALA A 101 -3.23 3.14 -10.76
N LEU A 102 -4.54 2.86 -10.68
CA LEU A 102 -5.12 1.62 -11.22
C LEU A 102 -5.05 1.53 -12.75
N ARG A 103 -5.23 2.65 -13.47
CA ARG A 103 -5.16 2.70 -14.94
C ARG A 103 -3.76 2.43 -15.47
N LEU A 104 -2.72 2.74 -14.70
CA LEU A 104 -1.33 2.47 -15.05
C LEU A 104 -0.93 0.99 -14.97
N ARG A 105 -1.91 0.09 -14.81
CA ARG A 105 -1.73 -1.38 -14.74
C ARG A 105 -0.63 -1.75 -13.75
N PRO A 106 -0.82 -1.46 -12.46
CA PRO A 106 0.11 -1.89 -11.44
C PRO A 106 0.15 -3.41 -11.35
N ASP A 107 1.25 -3.93 -10.81
CA ASP A 107 1.34 -5.34 -10.45
C ASP A 107 0.27 -5.71 -9.40
N ALA A 108 0.05 -7.00 -9.20
CA ALA A 108 -1.01 -7.51 -8.34
C ALA A 108 -0.94 -6.94 -6.92
N VAL A 109 0.24 -6.91 -6.29
CA VAL A 109 0.40 -6.42 -4.91
C VAL A 109 0.17 -4.92 -4.85
N THR A 110 0.75 -4.16 -5.77
CA THR A 110 0.53 -2.71 -5.84
C THR A 110 -0.94 -2.38 -6.12
N ARG A 111 -1.64 -3.16 -6.95
CA ARG A 111 -3.09 -3.01 -7.17
C ARG A 111 -3.86 -3.16 -5.86
N LEU A 112 -3.56 -4.17 -5.05
CA LEU A 112 -4.21 -4.35 -3.73
C LEU A 112 -3.94 -3.16 -2.81
N ILE A 113 -2.71 -2.65 -2.78
CA ILE A 113 -2.36 -1.45 -1.99
C ILE A 113 -3.18 -0.23 -2.45
N VAL A 114 -3.34 -0.03 -3.76
CA VAL A 114 -4.16 1.05 -4.31
C VAL A 114 -5.63 0.90 -3.88
N LEU A 115 -6.17 -0.32 -3.92
CA LEU A 115 -7.54 -0.62 -3.48
C LEU A 115 -7.75 -0.37 -1.98
N ILE A 116 -6.78 -0.71 -1.13
CA ILE A 116 -6.82 -0.38 0.31
C ILE A 116 -6.95 1.15 0.49
N ASN A 117 -6.15 1.93 -0.23
CA ASN A 117 -6.19 3.39 -0.14
C ASN A 117 -7.50 3.98 -0.70
N TYR A 118 -8.11 3.31 -1.68
CA TYR A 118 -9.47 3.61 -2.13
C TYR A 118 -10.49 3.41 -1.02
N GLY A 119 -10.46 2.25 -0.35
CA GLY A 119 -11.33 1.94 0.79
C GLY A 119 -11.18 2.94 1.93
N VAL A 120 -9.94 3.30 2.28
CA VAL A 120 -9.63 4.36 3.28
C VAL A 120 -10.20 5.71 2.86
N THR A 121 -10.12 6.03 1.57
CA THR A 121 -10.65 7.30 1.06
C THR A 121 -12.18 7.32 1.12
N TYR A 122 -12.86 6.23 0.78
CA TYR A 122 -14.31 6.11 0.96
C TYR A 122 -14.74 6.17 2.42
N LEU A 123 -13.98 5.53 3.33
CA LEU A 123 -14.22 5.63 4.77
C LEU A 123 -14.26 7.07 5.26
N ARG A 124 -13.26 7.86 4.86
CA ARG A 124 -13.17 9.27 5.26
C ARG A 124 -14.23 10.16 4.63
N GLN A 125 -14.74 9.77 3.45
CA GLN A 125 -15.90 10.41 2.82
C GLN A 125 -17.24 10.03 3.48
N GLY A 126 -17.26 9.12 4.47
CA GLY A 126 -18.50 8.59 5.04
C GLY A 126 -19.21 7.54 4.17
N ARG A 127 -18.57 7.10 3.09
CA ARG A 127 -19.11 6.14 2.10
C ARG A 127 -18.78 4.71 2.54
N PHE A 128 -19.39 4.31 3.66
CA PHE A 128 -19.01 3.07 4.35
C PHE A 128 -19.31 1.81 3.54
N LYS A 129 -20.41 1.79 2.78
CA LYS A 129 -20.78 0.63 1.93
C LYS A 129 -19.75 0.39 0.83
N GLU A 130 -19.31 1.45 0.14
CA GLU A 130 -18.28 1.34 -0.89
C GLU A 130 -16.91 0.98 -0.30
N ALA A 131 -16.59 1.51 0.88
CA ALA A 131 -15.38 1.13 1.58
C ALA A 131 -15.35 -0.36 1.93
N ILE A 132 -16.43 -0.89 2.51
CA ILE A 132 -16.58 -2.31 2.84
C ILE A 132 -16.35 -3.15 1.58
N LYS A 133 -17.10 -2.86 0.50
CA LYS A 133 -17.01 -3.63 -0.75
C LYS A 133 -15.58 -3.71 -1.29
N VAL A 134 -14.87 -2.59 -1.34
CA VAL A 134 -13.50 -2.55 -1.87
C VAL A 134 -12.50 -3.27 -0.95
N LEU A 135 -12.63 -3.12 0.37
CA LEU A 135 -11.73 -3.76 1.32
C LEU A 135 -11.96 -5.28 1.41
N GLU A 136 -13.20 -5.74 1.26
CA GLU A 136 -13.52 -7.17 1.13
C GLU A 136 -12.97 -7.77 -0.16
N GLU A 137 -13.02 -7.03 -1.28
CA GLU A 137 -12.40 -7.44 -2.55
C GLU A 137 -10.90 -7.70 -2.36
N VAL A 138 -10.20 -6.82 -1.62
CA VAL A 138 -8.77 -6.98 -1.32
C VAL A 138 -8.49 -8.26 -0.55
N LEU A 139 -9.28 -8.55 0.50
CA LEU A 139 -9.08 -9.74 1.33
C LEU A 139 -9.50 -11.04 0.61
N SER A 140 -10.45 -10.96 -0.31
CA SER A 140 -10.88 -12.08 -1.16
C SER A 140 -9.88 -12.40 -2.27
N ALA A 141 -9.09 -11.42 -2.69
CA ALA A 141 -8.08 -11.55 -3.75
C ALA A 141 -6.77 -12.22 -3.29
N LYS A 142 -6.72 -12.78 -2.07
CA LYS A 142 -5.54 -13.45 -1.48
C LYS A 142 -4.81 -14.46 -2.39
N PRO A 143 -5.46 -15.18 -3.34
CA PRO A 143 -4.74 -16.07 -4.25
C PRO A 143 -3.92 -15.37 -5.36
N LEU A 144 -4.18 -14.08 -5.68
CA LEU A 144 -3.59 -13.41 -6.86
C LEU A 144 -2.28 -12.66 -6.60
N GLY A 145 -1.88 -12.51 -5.33
CA GLY A 145 -0.66 -11.83 -4.94
C GLY A 145 -0.59 -11.69 -3.42
N THR A 146 0.53 -12.10 -2.83
CA THR A 146 0.66 -12.14 -1.37
C THR A 146 0.70 -10.72 -0.82
N LEU A 147 -0.41 -10.30 -0.20
CA LEU A 147 -0.45 -9.07 0.57
C LEU A 147 0.37 -9.29 1.84
N GLY A 148 1.43 -8.49 2.03
CA GLY A 148 2.25 -8.59 3.24
C GLY A 148 1.42 -8.40 4.52
N PRO A 149 1.77 -9.01 5.66
CA PRO A 149 1.01 -8.96 6.91
C PRO A 149 0.63 -7.53 7.33
N LYS A 150 1.53 -6.57 7.09
CA LYS A 150 1.31 -5.15 7.38
C LYS A 150 0.15 -4.56 6.59
N HIS A 151 0.07 -4.85 5.30
CA HIS A 151 -1.00 -4.33 4.45
C HIS A 151 -2.31 -5.07 4.69
N GLU A 152 -2.25 -6.37 5.00
CA GLU A 152 -3.44 -7.12 5.41
C GLU A 152 -4.01 -6.57 6.73
N ALA A 153 -3.18 -6.38 7.76
CA ALA A 153 -3.59 -5.77 9.02
C ALA A 153 -4.19 -4.38 8.82
N ALA A 154 -3.60 -3.56 7.94
CA ALA A 154 -4.16 -2.27 7.57
C ALA A 154 -5.54 -2.39 6.89
N CYS A 155 -5.70 -3.34 5.96
CA CYS A 155 -6.95 -3.57 5.26
C CYS A 155 -8.06 -3.99 6.22
N ARG A 156 -7.79 -5.01 7.06
CA ARG A 156 -8.73 -5.52 8.07
C ARG A 156 -9.10 -4.46 9.10
N TYR A 157 -8.13 -3.69 9.58
CA TYR A 157 -8.40 -2.59 10.52
C TYR A 157 -9.36 -1.55 9.92
N ASN A 158 -9.12 -1.14 8.67
CA ASN A 158 -9.99 -0.20 7.99
C ASN A 158 -11.37 -0.81 7.70
N LEU A 159 -11.44 -2.10 7.34
CA LEU A 159 -12.70 -2.81 7.14
C LEU A 159 -13.51 -2.87 8.45
N GLY A 160 -12.84 -3.14 9.57
CA GLY A 160 -13.45 -3.09 10.90
C GLY A 160 -14.01 -1.70 11.24
N LEU A 161 -13.29 -0.63 10.93
CA LEU A 161 -13.81 0.74 11.07
C LEU A 161 -15.01 0.99 10.17
N ALA A 162 -14.99 0.49 8.93
CA ALA A 162 -16.08 0.65 7.98
C ALA A 162 -17.35 -0.03 8.46
N TYR A 163 -17.21 -1.27 8.94
CA TYR A 163 -18.30 -2.02 9.54
C TYR A 163 -18.85 -1.36 10.80
N LEU A 164 -17.99 -0.82 11.66
CA LEU A 164 -18.43 -0.12 12.87
C LEU A 164 -19.27 1.11 12.53
N GLN A 165 -18.83 1.91 11.54
CA GLN A 165 -19.56 3.10 11.09
C GLN A 165 -20.85 2.75 10.32
N ALA A 166 -20.89 1.60 9.66
CA ALA A 166 -22.10 1.08 9.02
C ALA A 166 -23.09 0.43 10.02
N GLY A 167 -22.75 0.33 11.31
CA GLY A 167 -23.56 -0.34 12.33
C GLY A 167 -23.44 -1.86 12.37
N GLU A 168 -22.57 -2.45 11.53
CA GLU A 168 -22.31 -3.89 11.46
C GLU A 168 -21.28 -4.34 12.51
N GLU A 169 -21.60 -4.07 13.77
CA GLU A 169 -20.66 -4.16 14.89
C GLU A 169 -20.08 -5.56 15.11
N ARG A 170 -20.86 -6.63 14.86
CA ARG A 170 -20.35 -8.01 15.00
C ARG A 170 -19.23 -8.30 14.02
N LYS A 171 -19.35 -7.84 12.77
CA LYS A 171 -18.30 -8.01 11.75
C LYS A 171 -17.09 -7.15 12.06
N ALA A 172 -17.31 -5.92 12.53
CA ALA A 172 -16.23 -5.04 12.98
C ALA A 172 -15.34 -5.70 14.05
N VAL A 173 -15.95 -6.36 15.04
CA VAL A 173 -15.22 -7.08 16.08
C VAL A 173 -14.38 -8.22 15.51
N GLY A 174 -14.94 -8.99 14.56
CA GLY A 174 -14.21 -10.05 13.87
C GLY A 174 -12.93 -9.51 13.21
N GLU A 175 -13.06 -8.46 12.40
CA GLU A 175 -11.89 -7.88 11.71
C GLU A 175 -10.86 -7.29 12.69
N PHE A 176 -11.29 -6.67 13.79
CA PHE A 176 -10.35 -6.15 14.78
C PHE A 176 -9.58 -7.25 15.52
N ASN A 177 -10.22 -8.38 15.81
CA ASN A 177 -9.53 -9.52 16.41
C ASN A 177 -8.51 -10.11 15.43
N GLU A 178 -8.88 -10.28 14.16
CA GLU A 178 -7.96 -10.75 13.11
C GLU A 178 -6.71 -9.85 12.99
N VAL A 179 -6.86 -8.52 13.13
CA VAL A 179 -5.71 -7.59 13.16
C VAL A 179 -4.79 -7.85 14.35
N ILE A 180 -5.37 -8.10 15.53
CA ILE A 180 -4.63 -8.35 16.77
C ILE A 180 -3.88 -9.69 16.68
N ASP A 181 -4.51 -10.70 16.10
CA ASP A 181 -3.92 -12.03 15.93
C ASP A 181 -2.82 -12.02 14.86
N LEU A 182 -3.03 -11.30 13.76
CA LEU A 182 -2.06 -11.20 12.66
C LEU A 182 -0.82 -10.39 13.05
N MET A 183 -1.00 -9.26 13.74
CA MET A 183 0.09 -8.34 14.09
C MET A 183 -0.13 -7.68 15.46
N PRO A 184 0.07 -8.42 16.57
CA PRO A 184 -0.29 -7.98 17.93
C PRO A 184 0.43 -6.73 18.42
N ASP A 185 1.63 -6.46 17.92
CA ASP A 185 2.49 -5.33 18.31
C ASP A 185 2.42 -4.15 17.34
N SER A 186 1.47 -4.18 16.40
CA SER A 186 1.32 -3.12 15.42
C SER A 186 0.45 -1.96 15.91
N LEU A 187 0.64 -0.78 15.32
CA LEU A 187 -0.26 0.35 15.52
C LEU A 187 -1.71 0.02 15.13
N TYR A 188 -1.92 -0.87 14.17
CA TYR A 188 -3.25 -1.34 13.79
C TYR A 188 -3.89 -2.18 14.90
N ALA A 189 -3.13 -3.07 15.55
CA ALA A 189 -3.62 -3.83 16.70
C ALA A 189 -3.91 -2.93 17.90
N VAL A 190 -3.08 -1.92 18.16
CA VAL A 190 -3.37 -0.90 19.20
C VAL A 190 -4.67 -0.15 18.88
N GLY A 191 -4.85 0.28 17.63
CA GLY A 191 -6.09 0.91 17.15
C GLY A 191 -7.30 -0.01 17.31
N ALA A 192 -7.17 -1.27 16.90
CA ALA A 192 -8.21 -2.30 17.02
C ALA A 192 -8.62 -2.54 18.49
N ARG A 193 -7.64 -2.75 19.39
CA ARG A 193 -7.88 -2.87 20.85
C ARG A 193 -8.59 -1.64 21.40
N THR A 194 -8.20 -0.45 20.98
CA THR A 194 -8.82 0.81 21.41
C THR A 194 -10.27 0.91 20.94
N ALA A 195 -10.55 0.56 19.68
CA ALA A 195 -11.91 0.54 19.14
C ALA A 195 -12.81 -0.45 19.88
N LEU A 196 -12.30 -1.66 20.14
CA LEU A 196 -13.00 -2.69 20.91
C LEU A 196 -13.28 -2.25 22.36
N ARG A 197 -12.34 -1.55 23.01
CA ARG A 197 -12.52 -1.03 24.37
C ARG A 197 -13.60 0.05 24.42
N LYS A 198 -13.52 1.06 23.56
CA LYS A 198 -14.55 2.13 23.47
C LYS A 198 -15.95 1.57 23.24
N ARG A 199 -16.04 0.53 22.41
CA ARG A 199 -17.29 -0.19 22.15
C ARG A 199 -17.84 -0.90 23.39
N LYS A 200 -16.98 -1.54 24.21
CA LYS A 200 -17.41 -2.14 25.49
C LYS A 200 -17.89 -1.06 26.46
N GLU A 201 -17.15 0.03 26.60
CA GLU A 201 -17.50 1.17 27.47
C GLU A 201 -18.84 1.80 27.07
N ALA A 202 -19.10 2.00 25.77
CA ALA A 202 -20.37 2.53 25.28
C ALA A 202 -21.59 1.63 25.55
N LYS A 203 -21.37 0.34 25.82
CA LYS A 203 -22.43 -0.63 26.16
C LYS A 203 -22.68 -0.77 27.66
N ILE A 204 -21.76 -0.30 28.49
CA ILE A 204 -21.95 -0.25 29.93
C ILE A 204 -22.70 1.05 30.22
N PRO A 205 -23.97 1.02 30.67
CA PRO A 205 -24.67 2.25 31.04
C PRO A 205 -23.84 2.97 32.10
N ALA A 206 -23.68 4.29 31.98
CA ALA A 206 -23.11 5.08 33.06
C ALA A 206 -23.92 4.78 34.33
N GLY A 207 -23.31 4.10 35.30
CA GLY A 207 -23.94 3.84 36.60
C GLY A 207 -24.42 5.16 37.20
N PRO A 208 -25.50 5.14 38.01
CA PRO A 208 -26.13 6.36 38.50
C PRO A 208 -25.06 7.28 39.10
N SER A 209 -24.94 8.48 38.52
CA SER A 209 -24.07 9.52 39.04
C SER A 209 -24.41 9.68 40.52
N GLN A 210 -23.42 9.52 41.39
CA GLN A 210 -23.53 9.93 42.79
C GLN A 210 -23.70 11.46 42.82
N LYS A 211 -24.94 11.90 42.63
CA LYS A 211 -25.45 13.18 43.07
C LYS A 211 -26.38 12.84 44.23
N GLU A 212 -25.82 12.87 45.43
CA GLU A 212 -26.48 13.19 46.71
C GLU A 212 -25.54 12.78 47.85
N ASN A 213 -24.96 13.78 48.50
CA ASN A 213 -24.91 13.92 49.96
C ASN A 213 -24.07 15.17 50.30
N GLY A 214 -24.76 16.30 50.35
CA GLY A 214 -24.35 17.56 50.96
C GLY A 214 -25.58 18.21 51.55
#